data_AF-A0A0X1L0R2-F1
#
_entry.id   AF-A0A0X1L0R2-F1
#
_cell.length_a   1.000
_cell.length_b   1.000
_cell.length_c   1.000
_cell.angle_alpha   90.00
_cell.angle_beta   90.00
_cell.angle_gamma   90.00
#
_symmetry.space_group_name_H-M   'P 1'
#
loop_
_entity.id
_entity.type
_entity.pdbx_description
1 polymer ?
#
loop_
_entity_poly.entity_id
_entity_poly.type
_entity_poly.pdbx_seq_one_letter_code
_entity_poly.pdbx_strand_id
1 'polypeptide(L)'
;MKIRTSLSLTAYVSVLLFSLSAWPVFALPSEAMIQRYNQAAQGDEKLVEPLYADLEKLVAQEGATALSLVYLGSTRTLMGRDAFLPWKKMRYSEEGLATIEKGLSLLSSQVTQSSEHTASSEEIRNGLPVQMLAMAVAAATYTAMPDMFNHFERGYDLYLNLLSDPQFQAQPFAATAWIYRLAIVAALRAEDEAQARLWLEAMQQADAQHPDTQQAQALLSQG
;
A
#
# COMPACT_ATOMS: atom_id res chain seq x y z
N MET A 1 -54.36 43.15 53.18
CA MET A 1 -53.69 42.11 53.97
C MET A 1 -53.06 41.11 53.01
N LYS A 2 -51.73 40.94 53.08
CA LYS A 2 -50.87 39.89 52.46
C LYS A 2 -50.75 39.88 50.92
N ILE A 3 -49.63 39.60 50.24
CA ILE A 3 -48.19 39.39 50.52
C ILE A 3 -47.47 39.69 49.17
N ARG A 4 -46.26 40.23 49.24
CA ARG A 4 -45.30 40.47 48.13
C ARG A 4 -44.82 39.16 47.50
N THR A 5 -44.43 39.16 46.22
CA THR A 5 -43.19 38.51 45.78
C THR A 5 -42.74 38.97 44.38
N SER A 6 -41.53 39.49 44.34
CA SER A 6 -40.69 39.78 43.18
C SER A 6 -40.17 38.48 42.56
N LEU A 7 -40.25 38.33 41.23
CA LEU A 7 -39.60 37.25 40.51
C LEU A 7 -38.53 37.85 39.57
N SER A 8 -37.28 37.81 40.01
CA SER A 8 -36.09 38.13 39.23
C SER A 8 -35.80 36.98 38.26
N LEU A 9 -35.82 37.28 36.96
CA LEU A 9 -35.54 36.35 35.87
C LEU A 9 -34.02 36.24 35.66
N THR A 10 -33.39 35.24 36.26
CA THR A 10 -31.99 34.88 35.96
C THR A 10 -31.96 33.99 34.72
N ALA A 11 -31.47 34.54 33.61
CA ALA A 11 -31.22 33.80 32.38
C ALA A 11 -30.00 32.88 32.55
N TYR A 12 -30.24 31.57 32.51
CA TYR A 12 -29.18 30.56 32.41
C TYR A 12 -28.69 30.49 30.97
N VAL A 13 -27.48 31.01 30.70
CA VAL A 13 -26.76 30.73 29.46
C VAL A 13 -26.10 29.36 29.61
N SER A 14 -26.70 28.32 29.03
CA SER A 14 -26.06 27.01 28.92
C SER A 14 -25.10 27.03 27.73
N VAL A 15 -23.80 27.10 28.01
CA VAL A 15 -22.75 26.88 27.00
C VAL A 15 -22.66 25.39 26.73
N LEU A 16 -23.27 24.94 25.63
CA LEU A 16 -23.08 23.60 25.07
C LEU A 16 -21.66 23.51 24.50
N LEU A 17 -20.74 22.94 25.27
CA LEU A 17 -19.43 22.51 24.78
C LEU A 17 -19.63 21.31 23.86
N PHE A 18 -19.73 21.55 22.56
CA PHE A 18 -19.56 20.50 21.55
C PHE A 18 -18.10 20.07 21.55
N SER A 19 -17.79 18.98 22.26
CA SER A 19 -16.54 18.26 22.08
C SER A 19 -16.55 17.66 20.68
N LEU A 20 -15.95 18.36 19.71
CA LEU A 20 -15.51 17.78 18.45
C LEU A 20 -14.51 16.68 18.78
N SER A 21 -15.00 15.44 18.93
CA SER A 21 -14.15 14.27 18.83
C SER A 21 -13.55 14.31 17.43
N ALA A 22 -12.27 14.67 17.31
CA ALA A 22 -11.52 14.48 16.08
C ALA A 22 -11.54 12.98 15.82
N TRP A 23 -12.27 12.56 14.76
CA TRP A 23 -12.14 11.20 14.29
C TRP A 23 -10.68 11.06 13.86
N PRO A 24 -9.97 10.00 14.27
CA PRO A 24 -8.61 9.79 13.81
C PRO A 24 -8.67 9.72 12.29
N VAL A 25 -8.17 10.76 11.62
CA VAL A 25 -7.95 10.72 10.19
C VAL A 25 -6.72 9.85 10.02
N PHE A 26 -6.93 8.60 9.63
CA PHE A 26 -5.83 7.69 9.35
C PHE A 26 -5.20 8.14 8.04
N ALA A 27 -3.90 8.44 8.07
CA ALA A 27 -3.11 8.82 6.91
C ALA A 27 -2.88 7.65 5.94
N LEU A 28 -3.97 7.17 5.35
CA LEU A 28 -4.00 6.06 4.42
C LEU A 28 -4.33 6.62 3.03
N PRO A 29 -3.60 6.19 1.99
CA PRO A 29 -3.97 6.52 0.62
C PRO A 29 -5.43 6.14 0.35
N SER A 30 -6.18 7.06 -0.24
CA SER A 30 -7.56 6.80 -0.64
C SER A 30 -7.60 5.86 -1.86
N GLU A 31 -8.74 5.22 -2.11
CA GLU A 31 -8.93 4.39 -3.31
C GLU A 31 -8.61 5.17 -4.59
N ALA A 32 -8.96 6.46 -4.65
CA ALA A 32 -8.62 7.32 -5.79
C ALA A 32 -7.10 7.56 -5.94
N MET A 33 -6.35 7.66 -4.84
CA MET A 33 -4.89 7.74 -4.90
C MET A 33 -4.28 6.41 -5.38
N ILE A 34 -4.79 5.29 -4.86
CA ILE A 34 -4.34 3.94 -5.25
C ILE A 34 -4.60 3.69 -6.74
N GLN A 35 -5.78 4.05 -7.25
CA GLN A 35 -6.10 3.90 -8.68
C GLN A 35 -5.19 4.78 -9.56
N ARG A 36 -4.90 6.02 -9.13
CA ARG A 36 -3.92 6.87 -9.84
C ARG A 36 -2.51 6.28 -9.82
N TYR A 37 -2.09 5.70 -8.70
CA TYR A 37 -0.82 4.98 -8.63
C TYR A 37 -0.78 3.83 -9.64
N ASN A 38 -1.83 3.01 -9.70
CA ASN A 38 -1.90 1.87 -10.61
C ASN A 38 -1.76 2.31 -12.08
N GLN A 39 -2.41 3.42 -12.47
CA GLN A 39 -2.29 4.00 -13.82
C GLN A 39 -0.88 4.56 -14.09
N ALA A 40 -0.28 5.24 -13.10
CA ALA A 40 1.07 5.77 -13.20
C ALA A 40 2.12 4.63 -13.33
N ALA A 41 1.96 3.56 -12.57
CA ALA A 41 2.79 2.36 -12.63
C ALA A 41 2.68 1.65 -13.99
N GLN A 42 1.50 1.70 -14.63
CA GLN A 42 1.26 1.20 -16.00
C GLN A 42 1.80 2.11 -17.11
N GLY A 43 2.36 3.27 -16.77
CA GLY A 43 3.07 4.15 -17.71
C GLY A 43 2.40 5.50 -17.98
N ASP A 44 1.34 5.87 -17.27
CA ASP A 44 0.82 7.25 -17.34
C ASP A 44 1.68 8.21 -16.52
N GLU A 45 2.80 8.64 -17.10
CA GLU A 45 3.80 9.53 -16.49
C GLU A 45 3.19 10.85 -15.99
N LYS A 46 2.09 11.32 -16.61
CA LYS A 46 1.44 12.59 -16.24
C LYS A 46 0.80 12.56 -14.85
N LEU A 47 0.55 11.36 -14.31
CA LEU A 47 -0.03 11.18 -12.98
C LEU A 47 1.02 11.15 -11.87
N VAL A 48 2.30 10.91 -12.20
CA VAL A 48 3.35 10.64 -11.21
C VAL A 48 3.61 11.86 -10.30
N GLU A 49 3.94 13.01 -10.86
CA GLU A 49 4.27 14.21 -10.04
C GLU A 49 3.07 14.71 -9.22
N PRO A 50 1.84 14.83 -9.78
CA PRO A 50 0.68 15.24 -9.00
C PRO A 50 0.36 14.25 -7.87
N LEU A 51 0.45 12.94 -8.13
CA LEU A 51 0.21 11.92 -7.11
C LEU A 51 1.27 11.97 -6.01
N TYR A 52 2.54 12.17 -6.36
CA TYR A 52 3.61 12.32 -5.38
C TYR A 52 3.33 13.50 -4.44
N ALA A 53 2.93 14.65 -4.97
CA ALA A 53 2.60 15.83 -4.18
C ALA A 53 1.39 15.59 -3.25
N ASP A 54 0.36 14.89 -3.73
CA ASP A 54 -0.80 14.52 -2.93
C ASP A 54 -0.44 13.57 -1.77
N LEU A 55 0.44 12.59 -2.02
CA LEU A 55 0.92 11.65 -1.00
C LEU A 55 1.85 12.32 0.02
N GLU A 56 2.72 13.25 -0.41
CA GLU A 56 3.51 14.06 0.52
C GLU A 56 2.60 14.90 1.43
N LYS A 57 1.58 15.53 0.85
CA LYS A 57 0.61 16.32 1.62
C LYS A 57 -0.14 15.45 2.63
N LEU A 58 -0.58 14.25 2.22
CA LEU A 58 -1.21 13.27 3.11
C LEU A 58 -0.30 12.97 4.31
N VAL A 59 0.95 12.59 4.04
CA VAL A 59 1.93 12.24 5.09
C VAL A 59 2.22 13.43 6.01
N ALA A 60 2.31 14.64 5.46
CA ALA A 60 2.60 15.85 6.23
C ALA A 60 1.43 16.30 7.11
N GLN A 61 0.18 16.12 6.67
CA GLN A 61 -1.01 16.64 7.36
C GLN A 61 -1.61 15.62 8.33
N GLU A 62 -1.59 14.35 7.98
CA GLU A 62 -2.29 13.28 8.71
C GLU A 62 -1.31 12.31 9.40
N GLY A 63 -0.01 12.41 9.10
CA GLY A 63 1.05 11.56 9.65
C GLY A 63 1.48 10.44 8.71
N ALA A 64 2.50 9.69 9.09
CA ALA A 64 3.03 8.59 8.29
C ALA A 64 2.46 7.24 8.77
N THR A 65 1.80 6.51 7.86
CA THR A 65 1.52 5.08 8.02
C THR A 65 2.50 4.26 7.17
N ALA A 66 2.56 2.96 7.42
CA ALA A 66 3.33 2.05 6.56
C ALA A 66 2.87 2.14 5.09
N LEU A 67 1.56 2.08 4.85
CA LEU A 67 1.00 2.11 3.50
C LEU A 67 1.23 3.45 2.81
N SER A 68 1.05 4.58 3.50
CA SER A 68 1.32 5.90 2.89
C SER A 68 2.78 6.06 2.52
N LEU A 69 3.72 5.57 3.36
CA LEU A 69 5.15 5.63 3.05
C LEU A 69 5.53 4.72 1.89
N VAL A 70 4.96 3.50 1.81
CA VAL A 70 5.19 2.62 0.67
C VAL A 70 4.70 3.27 -0.62
N TYR A 71 3.45 3.76 -0.69
CA TYR A 71 2.95 4.44 -1.89
C TYR A 71 3.73 5.71 -2.23
N LEU A 72 4.13 6.50 -1.24
CA LEU A 72 4.95 7.70 -1.44
C LEU A 72 6.31 7.33 -2.04
N GLY A 73 6.99 6.35 -1.45
CA GLY A 73 8.29 5.87 -1.92
C GLY A 73 8.21 5.24 -3.30
N SER A 74 7.22 4.38 -3.56
CA SER A 74 6.98 3.79 -4.87
C SER A 74 6.64 4.84 -5.94
N THR A 75 5.86 5.87 -5.61
CA THR A 75 5.61 6.96 -6.55
C THR A 75 6.89 7.75 -6.84
N ARG A 76 7.78 7.91 -5.84
CA ARG A 76 9.09 8.54 -6.05
C ARG A 76 10.01 7.71 -6.93
N THR A 77 9.97 6.37 -6.86
CA THR A 77 10.72 5.53 -7.82
C THR A 77 10.17 5.66 -9.25
N LEU A 78 8.86 5.88 -9.42
CA LEU A 78 8.29 6.25 -10.73
C LEU A 78 8.82 7.60 -11.23
N MET A 79 9.02 8.59 -10.36
CA MET A 79 9.71 9.83 -10.76
C MET A 79 11.15 9.53 -11.24
N GLY A 80 11.82 8.55 -10.64
CA GLY A 80 13.13 8.07 -11.07
C GLY A 80 13.11 7.41 -12.45
N ARG A 81 12.07 6.60 -12.74
CA ARG A 81 11.82 6.01 -14.07
C ARG A 81 11.67 7.10 -15.13
N ASP A 82 10.88 8.13 -14.83
CA ASP A 82 10.43 9.15 -15.80
C ASP A 82 11.39 10.33 -15.93
N ALA A 83 12.31 10.52 -14.98
CA ALA A 83 13.23 11.65 -15.00
C ALA A 83 14.21 11.61 -16.18
N PHE A 84 14.32 12.68 -16.96
CA PHE A 84 15.26 12.73 -18.09
C PHE A 84 16.74 12.67 -17.69
N LEU A 85 17.09 13.34 -16.58
CA LEU A 85 18.49 13.56 -16.18
C LEU A 85 18.99 12.41 -15.29
N PRO A 86 20.14 11.76 -15.59
CA PRO A 86 20.60 10.58 -14.87
C PRO A 86 20.73 10.75 -13.35
N TRP A 87 21.25 11.89 -12.88
CA TRP A 87 21.38 12.14 -11.43
C TRP A 87 20.03 12.31 -10.73
N LYS A 88 19.00 12.80 -11.43
CA LYS A 88 17.64 12.84 -10.89
C LYS A 88 17.04 11.44 -10.82
N LYS A 89 17.28 10.59 -11.82
CA LYS A 89 16.88 9.17 -11.80
C LYS A 89 17.43 8.48 -10.54
N MET A 90 18.74 8.57 -10.34
CA MET A 90 19.42 7.98 -9.18
C MET A 90 18.84 8.48 -7.88
N ARG A 91 18.80 9.80 -7.68
CA ARG A 91 18.31 10.40 -6.44
C ARG A 91 16.85 10.02 -6.14
N TYR A 92 15.94 10.13 -7.11
CA TYR A 92 14.54 9.80 -6.89
C TYR A 92 14.33 8.32 -6.55
N SER A 93 15.04 7.43 -7.25
CA SER A 93 15.01 6.00 -6.97
C SER A 93 15.52 5.69 -5.57
N GLU A 94 16.71 6.19 -5.19
CA GLU A 94 17.30 5.95 -3.85
C GLU A 94 16.42 6.49 -2.72
N GLU A 95 15.95 7.72 -2.84
CA GLU A 95 15.06 8.33 -1.85
C GLU A 95 13.71 7.58 -1.77
N GLY A 96 13.20 7.10 -2.90
CA GLY A 96 11.98 6.30 -2.96
C GLY A 96 12.14 4.97 -2.23
N LEU A 97 13.23 4.25 -2.51
CA LEU A 97 13.57 2.98 -1.88
C LEU A 97 13.76 3.11 -0.36
N ALA A 98 14.44 4.16 0.10
CA ALA A 98 14.59 4.48 1.51
C ALA A 98 13.24 4.79 2.19
N THR A 99 12.32 5.45 1.47
CA THR A 99 10.97 5.73 1.99
C THR A 99 10.14 4.44 2.13
N ILE A 100 10.24 3.52 1.17
CA ILE A 100 9.61 2.19 1.25
C ILE A 100 10.16 1.41 2.45
N GLU A 101 11.48 1.40 2.64
CA GLU A 101 12.13 0.73 3.77
C GLU A 101 11.65 1.26 5.12
N LYS A 102 11.47 2.58 5.24
CA LYS A 102 10.84 3.19 6.42
C LYS A 102 9.42 2.69 6.63
N GLY A 103 8.63 2.59 5.56
CA GLY A 103 7.26 2.04 5.60
C GLY A 103 7.21 0.59 6.09
N LEU A 104 8.09 -0.27 5.56
CA LEU A 104 8.21 -1.68 5.98
C LEU A 104 8.69 -1.81 7.44
N SER A 105 9.60 -0.94 7.87
CA SER A 105 10.08 -0.92 9.27
C SER A 105 8.97 -0.59 10.26
N LEU A 106 8.04 0.30 9.88
CA LEU A 106 6.84 0.58 10.69
C LEU A 106 5.92 -0.64 10.82
N LEU A 107 5.76 -1.48 9.78
CA LEU A 107 4.97 -2.72 9.86
C LEU A 107 5.59 -3.70 10.86
N SER A 108 6.89 -3.96 10.74
CA SER A 108 7.61 -4.88 11.63
C SER A 108 7.50 -4.46 13.10
N SER A 109 7.58 -3.15 13.34
CA SER A 109 7.43 -2.58 14.69
C SER A 109 6.01 -2.77 15.23
N GLN A 110 4.98 -2.58 14.39
CA GLN A 110 3.58 -2.78 14.76
C GLN A 110 3.28 -4.25 15.10
N VAL A 111 3.80 -5.21 14.31
CA VAL A 111 3.65 -6.65 14.58
C VAL A 111 4.27 -7.04 15.93
N THR A 112 5.43 -6.46 16.25
CA THR A 112 6.10 -6.71 17.53
C THR A 112 5.27 -6.18 18.72
N GLN A 113 4.54 -5.07 18.52
CA GLN A 113 3.72 -4.43 19.56
C GLN A 113 2.30 -5.02 19.69
N SER A 114 1.73 -5.58 18.61
CA SER A 114 0.36 -6.12 18.58
C SER A 114 0.25 -7.54 19.13
N SER A 115 1.36 -8.19 19.46
CA SER A 115 1.39 -9.50 20.13
C SER A 115 0.70 -9.51 21.51
N GLU A 116 0.34 -8.34 22.04
CA GLU A 116 -0.36 -8.21 23.33
C GLU A 116 -1.82 -7.70 23.25
N HIS A 117 -2.33 -7.25 22.10
CA HIS A 117 -3.66 -6.59 22.05
C HIS A 117 -4.50 -7.00 20.84
N THR A 118 -5.55 -7.78 21.13
CA THR A 118 -6.86 -7.95 20.47
C THR A 118 -7.01 -7.54 19.00
N ALA A 119 -7.52 -8.50 18.21
CA ALA A 119 -8.10 -8.35 16.87
C ALA A 119 -8.87 -7.04 16.69
N SER A 120 -8.17 -6.01 16.22
CA SER A 120 -8.79 -4.83 15.62
C SER A 120 -9.08 -5.18 14.17
N SER A 121 -10.27 -4.80 13.67
CA SER A 121 -10.61 -4.94 12.26
C SER A 121 -9.51 -4.29 11.43
N GLU A 122 -8.73 -5.09 10.72
CA GLU A 122 -7.69 -4.56 9.86
C GLU A 122 -8.35 -3.68 8.79
N GLU A 123 -7.94 -2.42 8.73
CA GLU A 123 -8.43 -1.51 7.70
C GLU A 123 -8.14 -2.12 6.32
N ILE A 124 -9.15 -2.12 5.44
CA ILE A 124 -9.04 -2.66 4.08
C ILE A 124 -8.88 -1.52 3.08
N ARG A 125 -7.94 -1.66 2.15
CA ARG A 125 -7.76 -0.78 0.99
C ARG A 125 -7.52 -1.62 -0.24
N ASN A 126 -8.10 -1.24 -1.37
CA ASN A 126 -8.01 -1.97 -2.63
C ASN A 126 -8.33 -3.48 -2.47
N GLY A 127 -9.30 -3.79 -1.60
CA GLY A 127 -9.73 -5.17 -1.32
C GLY A 127 -8.82 -6.01 -0.42
N LEU A 128 -7.74 -5.44 0.14
CA LEU A 128 -6.79 -6.16 1.00
C LEU A 128 -6.57 -5.46 2.35
N PRO A 129 -6.21 -6.21 3.41
CA PRO A 129 -5.66 -5.62 4.62
C PRO A 129 -4.47 -4.71 4.29
N VAL A 130 -4.46 -3.52 4.89
CA VAL A 130 -3.45 -2.48 4.64
C VAL A 130 -2.01 -2.98 4.76
N GLN A 131 -1.74 -3.92 5.67
CA GLN A 131 -0.40 -4.51 5.86
C GLN A 131 0.02 -5.35 4.65
N MET A 132 -0.87 -6.24 4.17
CA MET A 132 -0.64 -7.07 2.99
C MET A 132 -0.48 -6.22 1.73
N LEU A 133 -1.31 -5.18 1.57
CA LEU A 133 -1.19 -4.26 0.45
C LEU A 133 0.15 -3.52 0.46
N ALA A 134 0.61 -3.06 1.62
CA ALA A 134 1.90 -2.39 1.74
C ALA A 134 3.07 -3.33 1.37
N MET A 135 3.04 -4.59 1.83
CA MET A 135 4.05 -5.58 1.47
C MET A 135 4.04 -5.88 -0.05
N ALA A 136 2.86 -6.06 -0.64
CA ALA A 136 2.70 -6.35 -2.06
C ALA A 136 3.22 -5.21 -2.95
N VAL A 137 2.89 -3.96 -2.62
CA VAL A 137 3.36 -2.79 -3.38
C VAL A 137 4.88 -2.60 -3.23
N ALA A 138 5.42 -2.83 -2.03
CA ALA A 138 6.86 -2.79 -1.80
C ALA A 138 7.59 -3.88 -2.60
N ALA A 139 7.10 -5.12 -2.56
CA ALA A 139 7.62 -6.26 -3.33
C ALA A 139 7.65 -5.92 -4.83
N ALA A 140 6.51 -5.49 -5.39
CA ALA A 140 6.38 -5.08 -6.78
C ALA A 140 7.36 -3.98 -7.17
N THR A 141 7.56 -3.00 -6.29
CA THR A 141 8.50 -1.90 -6.56
C THR A 141 9.94 -2.39 -6.56
N TYR A 142 10.35 -3.13 -5.53
CA TYR A 142 11.71 -3.65 -5.41
C TYR A 142 12.08 -4.60 -6.55
N THR A 143 11.19 -5.52 -6.93
CA THR A 143 11.45 -6.45 -8.04
C THR A 143 11.40 -5.80 -9.42
N ALA A 144 10.85 -4.60 -9.54
CA ALA A 144 10.85 -3.83 -10.79
C ALA A 144 12.10 -2.94 -10.95
N MET A 145 12.89 -2.75 -9.89
CA MET A 145 14.08 -1.90 -9.97
C MET A 145 15.17 -2.51 -10.87
N PRO A 146 15.97 -1.64 -11.54
CA PRO A 146 17.21 -2.06 -12.20
C PRO A 146 18.20 -2.70 -11.22
N ASP A 147 18.98 -3.69 -11.69
CA ASP A 147 19.91 -4.47 -10.85
C ASP A 147 20.89 -3.62 -10.03
N MET A 148 21.33 -2.48 -10.58
CA MET A 148 22.28 -1.59 -9.92
C MET A 148 21.83 -1.08 -8.54
N PHE A 149 20.51 -1.10 -8.25
CA PHE A 149 19.97 -0.70 -6.96
C PHE A 149 20.00 -1.82 -5.92
N ASN A 150 20.29 -3.08 -6.30
CA ASN A 150 20.44 -4.22 -5.39
C ASN A 150 19.24 -4.48 -4.46
N HIS A 151 18.01 -4.27 -4.96
CA HIS A 151 16.78 -4.51 -4.18
C HIS A 151 15.96 -5.71 -4.66
N PHE A 152 16.34 -6.36 -5.76
CA PHE A 152 15.55 -7.43 -6.35
C PHE A 152 15.30 -8.59 -5.38
N GLU A 153 16.36 -9.14 -4.76
CA GLU A 153 16.25 -10.26 -3.81
C GLU A 153 15.31 -9.92 -2.65
N ARG A 154 15.47 -8.74 -2.05
CA ARG A 154 14.59 -8.26 -0.98
C ARG A 154 13.13 -8.20 -1.42
N GLY A 155 12.87 -7.74 -2.65
CA GLY A 155 11.51 -7.72 -3.21
C GLY A 155 10.94 -9.12 -3.44
N TYR A 156 11.78 -10.05 -3.91
CA TYR A 156 11.37 -11.42 -4.15
C TYR A 156 11.06 -12.17 -2.84
N ASP A 157 11.88 -11.97 -1.79
CA ASP A 157 11.62 -12.50 -0.45
C ASP A 157 10.28 -12.01 0.11
N LEU A 158 9.89 -10.76 -0.14
CA LEU A 158 8.58 -10.26 0.25
C LEU A 158 7.44 -11.03 -0.44
N TYR A 159 7.59 -11.40 -1.71
CA TYR A 159 6.59 -12.25 -2.39
C TYR A 159 6.55 -13.66 -1.82
N LEU A 160 7.70 -14.29 -1.59
CA LEU A 160 7.77 -15.63 -1.00
C LEU A 160 7.06 -15.69 0.35
N ASN A 161 7.34 -14.70 1.22
CA ASN A 161 6.70 -14.60 2.53
C ASN A 161 5.20 -14.30 2.42
N LEU A 162 4.81 -13.33 1.59
CA LEU A 162 3.41 -12.92 1.47
C LEU A 162 2.53 -14.03 0.87
N LEU A 163 2.97 -14.69 -0.20
CA LEU A 163 2.19 -15.69 -0.91
C LEU A 163 2.13 -17.04 -0.17
N SER A 164 3.01 -17.27 0.79
CA SER A 164 2.98 -18.44 1.68
C SER A 164 2.15 -18.22 2.95
N ASP A 165 1.74 -16.99 3.25
CA ASP A 165 0.90 -16.66 4.41
C ASP A 165 -0.54 -17.19 4.23
N PRO A 166 -1.05 -18.07 5.12
CA PRO A 166 -2.43 -18.55 5.08
C PRO A 166 -3.47 -17.42 5.15
N GLN A 167 -3.18 -16.31 5.84
CA GLN A 167 -4.09 -15.16 5.91
C GLN A 167 -4.20 -14.45 4.56
N PHE A 168 -3.11 -14.43 3.79
CA PHE A 168 -3.11 -13.91 2.42
C PHE A 168 -3.87 -14.85 1.47
N GLN A 169 -3.62 -16.15 1.57
CA GLN A 169 -4.30 -17.16 0.74
C GLN A 169 -5.81 -17.20 0.96
N ALA A 170 -6.29 -16.79 2.14
CA ALA A 170 -7.71 -16.67 2.45
C ALA A 170 -8.38 -15.40 1.86
N GLN A 171 -7.60 -14.45 1.31
CA GLN A 171 -8.16 -13.23 0.70
C GLN A 171 -8.89 -13.53 -0.61
N PRO A 172 -9.89 -12.71 -1.01
CA PRO A 172 -10.56 -12.87 -2.30
C PRO A 172 -9.56 -12.84 -3.46
N PHE A 173 -9.56 -13.89 -4.30
CA PHE A 173 -8.60 -14.03 -5.40
C PHE A 173 -8.60 -12.82 -6.35
N ALA A 174 -9.76 -12.24 -6.65
CA ALA A 174 -9.84 -11.05 -7.50
C ALA A 174 -9.04 -9.84 -6.96
N ALA A 175 -8.84 -9.75 -5.64
CA ALA A 175 -8.04 -8.69 -5.02
C ALA A 175 -6.53 -9.02 -4.98
N THR A 176 -6.15 -10.29 -5.10
CA THR A 176 -4.76 -10.77 -5.00
C THR A 176 -4.15 -11.23 -6.32
N ALA A 177 -4.95 -11.44 -7.38
CA ALA A 177 -4.48 -12.03 -8.64
C ALA A 177 -3.33 -11.23 -9.29
N TRP A 178 -3.35 -9.90 -9.20
CA TRP A 178 -2.28 -9.05 -9.68
C TRP A 178 -0.95 -9.28 -8.95
N ILE A 179 -0.99 -9.63 -7.65
CA ILE A 179 0.18 -9.91 -6.82
C ILE A 179 0.84 -11.20 -7.29
N TYR A 180 0.06 -12.27 -7.49
CA TYR A 180 0.56 -13.52 -8.05
C TYR A 180 1.19 -13.29 -9.43
N ARG A 181 0.54 -12.54 -10.33
CA ARG A 181 1.11 -12.27 -11.65
C ARG A 181 2.46 -11.55 -11.57
N LEU A 182 2.58 -10.50 -10.75
CA LEU A 182 3.84 -9.78 -10.60
C LEU A 182 4.92 -10.63 -9.90
N ALA A 183 4.53 -11.50 -8.96
CA ALA A 183 5.43 -12.46 -8.34
C ALA A 183 5.97 -13.47 -9.36
N ILE A 184 5.12 -13.96 -10.27
CA ILE A 184 5.54 -14.85 -11.37
C ILE A 184 6.55 -14.15 -12.29
N VAL A 185 6.33 -12.86 -12.63
CA VAL A 185 7.33 -12.07 -13.39
C VAL A 185 8.66 -12.02 -12.63
N ALA A 186 8.63 -11.80 -11.31
CA ALA A 186 9.83 -11.81 -10.48
C ALA A 186 10.51 -13.19 -10.43
N ALA A 187 9.76 -14.27 -10.22
CA ALA A 187 10.30 -15.63 -10.22
C ALA A 187 10.98 -15.99 -11.54
N LEU A 188 10.37 -15.64 -12.68
CA LEU A 188 10.99 -15.84 -13.99
C LEU A 188 12.29 -15.03 -14.16
N ARG A 189 12.33 -13.78 -13.68
CA ARG A 189 13.58 -12.99 -13.64
C ARG A 189 14.63 -13.61 -12.72
N ALA A 190 14.23 -14.30 -11.65
CA ALA A 190 15.10 -15.01 -10.73
C ALA A 190 15.53 -16.40 -11.24
N GLU A 191 15.11 -16.80 -12.44
CA GLU A 191 15.29 -18.17 -12.98
C GLU A 191 14.64 -19.27 -12.10
N ASP A 192 13.67 -18.89 -11.26
CA ASP A 192 12.91 -19.78 -10.38
C ASP A 192 11.60 -20.23 -11.06
N GLU A 193 11.74 -20.96 -12.16
CA GLU A 193 10.59 -21.47 -12.92
C GLU A 193 9.70 -22.39 -12.09
N ALA A 194 10.28 -23.13 -11.13
CA ALA A 194 9.52 -24.02 -10.28
C ALA A 194 8.52 -23.23 -9.42
N GLN A 195 8.96 -22.16 -8.77
CA GLN A 195 8.08 -21.31 -7.99
C GLN A 195 7.05 -20.56 -8.86
N ALA A 196 7.45 -20.11 -10.05
CA ALA A 196 6.54 -19.50 -11.01
C ALA A 196 5.38 -20.44 -11.41
N ARG A 197 5.68 -21.72 -11.67
CA ARG A 197 4.66 -22.74 -12.00
C ARG A 197 3.73 -23.01 -10.81
N LEU A 198 4.26 -23.12 -9.60
CA LEU A 198 3.45 -23.30 -8.38
C LEU A 198 2.45 -22.16 -8.18
N TRP A 199 2.88 -20.91 -8.37
CA TRP A 199 2.00 -19.76 -8.26
C TRP A 199 0.96 -19.71 -9.39
N LEU A 200 1.34 -20.08 -10.62
CA LEU A 200 0.38 -20.18 -11.72
C LEU A 200 -0.69 -21.25 -11.45
N GLU A 201 -0.29 -22.43 -10.94
CA GLU A 201 -1.24 -23.48 -10.56
C GLU A 201 -2.23 -22.99 -9.51
N ALA A 202 -1.76 -22.24 -8.50
CA ALA A 202 -2.63 -21.62 -7.50
C ALA A 202 -3.64 -20.65 -8.14
N MET A 203 -3.19 -19.81 -9.10
CA MET A 203 -4.08 -18.91 -9.85
C MET A 203 -5.13 -19.66 -10.67
N GLN A 204 -4.75 -20.75 -11.35
CA GLN A 204 -5.66 -21.57 -12.15
C GLN A 204 -6.71 -22.28 -11.31
N GLN A 205 -6.32 -22.78 -10.13
CA GLN A 205 -7.24 -23.41 -9.18
C GLN A 205 -8.24 -22.41 -8.61
N ALA A 206 -7.81 -21.17 -8.37
CA ALA A 206 -8.66 -20.11 -7.85
C ALA A 206 -9.63 -19.57 -8.91
N ASP A 207 -9.12 -19.16 -10.08
CA ASP A 207 -9.90 -18.74 -11.24
C ASP A 207 -9.04 -18.74 -12.51
N ALA A 208 -9.16 -19.79 -13.32
CA ALA A 208 -8.48 -19.95 -14.59
C ALA A 208 -8.88 -18.91 -15.66
N GLN A 209 -10.05 -18.28 -15.54
CA GLN A 209 -10.55 -17.30 -16.52
C GLN A 209 -10.23 -15.86 -16.13
N HIS A 210 -9.67 -15.62 -14.94
CA HIS A 210 -9.27 -14.30 -14.52
C HIS A 210 -8.21 -13.71 -15.47
N PRO A 211 -8.29 -12.42 -15.87
CA PRO A 211 -7.34 -11.81 -16.79
C PRO A 211 -5.88 -11.94 -16.36
N ASP A 212 -5.59 -11.75 -15.06
CA ASP A 212 -4.23 -11.92 -14.54
C ASP A 212 -3.75 -13.38 -14.64
N THR A 213 -4.62 -14.37 -14.49
CA THR A 213 -4.26 -15.80 -14.65
C THR A 213 -3.91 -16.11 -16.10
N GLN A 214 -4.69 -15.61 -17.05
CA GLN A 214 -4.41 -15.78 -18.48
C GLN A 214 -3.10 -15.09 -18.88
N GLN A 215 -2.83 -13.89 -18.34
CA GLN A 215 -1.55 -13.20 -18.56
C GLN A 215 -0.38 -13.98 -17.94
N ALA A 216 -0.51 -14.48 -16.72
CA ALA A 216 0.52 -15.29 -16.07
C ALA A 216 0.83 -16.58 -16.84
N GLN A 217 -0.22 -17.27 -17.35
CA GLN A 217 -0.06 -18.42 -18.23
C GLN A 217 0.74 -18.09 -19.48
N ALA A 218 0.46 -16.94 -20.11
CA ALA A 218 1.14 -16.52 -21.32
C ALA A 218 2.63 -16.24 -21.09
N LEU A 219 3.03 -15.75 -19.91
CA LEU A 219 4.44 -15.54 -19.56
C LEU A 219 5.24 -16.84 -19.54
N LEU A 220 4.70 -17.88 -18.90
CA LEU A 220 5.34 -19.20 -18.78
C LEU A 220 5.29 -20.04 -20.07
N SER A 221 4.50 -19.61 -21.06
CA SER A 221 4.43 -20.28 -22.37
C SER A 221 5.41 -19.69 -23.39
N GLN A 222 6.07 -18.57 -23.05
CA GLN A 222 7.00 -17.84 -23.92
C GLN A 222 8.49 -18.04 -23.55
N GLY A 223 8.77 -18.63 -22.38
CA GLY A 223 10.10 -19.09 -21.98
C GLY A 223 10.32 -20.54 -22.40
#